data_AF-A0A2D7BV63-F1
#
_entry.id   AF-A0A2D7BV63-F1
#
_cell.length_a   1.000
_cell.length_b   1.000
_cell.length_c   1.000
_cell.angle_alpha   90.00
_cell.angle_beta   90.00
_cell.angle_gamma   90.00
#
_symmetry.space_group_name_H-M   'P 1'
#
loop_
_entity.id
_entity.type
_entity.pdbx_description
1 polymer ?
#
loop_
_entity_poly.entity_id
_entity_poly.type
_entity_poly.pdbx_seq_one_letter_code
_entity_poly.pdbx_strand_id
1 'polypeptide(L)' 'MKAMITKGGLYTWLNVRENKFIEEKFDETGSLDKEGLTEREQFIAQTLVGRGVLERKIKNKKTSYKLNTNKYAR' A
#
# COMPACT_ATOMS: atom_id res chain seq x y z
N MET A 1 4.92 -2.11 -18.44
CA MET A 1 6.05 -1.51 -17.70
C MET A 1 5.99 -1.97 -16.25
N LYS A 2 7.13 -2.35 -15.65
CA LYS A 2 7.24 -2.60 -14.20
C LYS A 2 7.67 -1.29 -13.56
N ALA A 3 6.83 -0.72 -12.69
CA ALA A 3 7.16 0.52 -11.97
C ALA A 3 7.99 0.17 -10.73
N MET A 4 9.10 0.88 -10.54
CA MET A 4 10.00 0.74 -9.40
C MET A 4 9.67 1.87 -8.42
N ILE A 5 8.96 1.56 -7.34
CA ILE A 5 8.63 2.55 -6.31
C ILE A 5 9.60 2.39 -5.14
N THR A 6 10.40 3.41 -4.88
CA THR A 6 11.15 3.59 -3.65
C THR A 6 10.35 4.43 -2.67
N LYS A 7 9.45 3.80 -1.92
CA LYS A 7 8.79 4.45 -0.77
C LYS A 7 8.90 3.48 0.40
N GLY A 8 9.77 3.79 1.36
CA GLY A 8 10.09 2.95 2.52
C GLY A 8 11.49 2.30 2.53
N GLY A 9 12.36 2.62 1.56
CA GLY A 9 13.73 2.08 1.50
C GLY A 9 13.87 0.66 0.95
N LEU A 10 12.77 -0.02 0.63
CA LEU A 10 12.79 -1.31 -0.08
C LEU A 10 12.46 -1.15 -1.56
N TYR A 11 13.31 -1.70 -2.43
CA TYR A 11 13.03 -1.85 -3.85
C TYR A 11 12.12 -3.05 -4.08
N THR A 12 10.82 -2.80 -4.18
CA THR A 12 9.84 -3.83 -4.55
C THR A 12 9.38 -3.64 -5.98
N TRP A 13 9.47 -4.70 -6.77
CA TRP A 13 8.86 -4.76 -8.09
C TRP A 13 7.34 -4.84 -7.95
N LEU A 14 6.65 -3.83 -8.47
CA LEU A 14 5.19 -3.80 -8.50
C LEU A 14 4.69 -4.21 -9.89
N ASN A 15 3.70 -5.09 -9.89
CA ASN A 15 2.95 -5.40 -11.10
C ASN A 15 2.07 -4.21 -11.49
N VAL A 16 1.68 -4.14 -12.78
CA VAL A 16 0.84 -3.05 -13.31
C VAL A 16 -0.44 -2.84 -12.47
N ARG A 17 -1.04 -3.93 -11.99
CA ARG A 17 -2.24 -3.90 -11.14
C ARG A 17 -1.98 -3.33 -9.74
N GLU A 18 -0.86 -3.70 -9.13
CA GLU A 18 -0.46 -3.21 -7.81
C GLU A 18 -0.08 -1.72 -7.90
N ASN A 19 0.59 -1.33 -8.98
CA ASN A 19 0.94 0.06 -9.23
C ASN A 19 -0.31 0.92 -9.43
N LYS A 20 -1.23 0.46 -10.29
CA LYS A 20 -2.50 1.14 -10.53
C LYS A 20 -3.33 1.28 -9.23
N PHE A 21 -3.34 0.24 -8.40
CA PHE A 21 -3.99 0.30 -7.09
C PHE A 21 -3.39 1.38 -6.17
N ILE A 22 -2.06 1.48 -6.13
CA ILE A 22 -1.38 2.50 -5.31
C ILE A 22 -1.67 3.91 -5.84
N GLU A 23 -1.56 4.11 -7.15
CA GLU A 23 -1.86 5.40 -7.79
C GLU A 23 -3.32 5.83 -7.54
N GLU A 24 -4.29 4.95 -7.82
CA GLU A 24 -5.73 5.30 -7.67
C GLU A 24 -6.18 5.53 -6.23
N LYS A 25 -5.61 4.80 -5.25
CA LYS A 25 -6.10 4.81 -3.87
C LYS A 25 -5.29 5.66 -2.91
N PHE A 26 -4.06 6.04 -3.29
CA PHE A 26 -3.16 6.79 -2.42
C PHE A 26 -2.64 8.10 -3.02
N ASP A 27 -3.10 8.52 -4.22
CA ASP A 27 -2.84 9.89 -4.70
C ASP A 27 -3.59 10.94 -3.87
N GLU A 28 -4.84 10.68 -3.50
CA GLU A 28 -5.70 11.66 -2.82
C GLU A 28 -5.77 11.45 -1.30
N THR A 29 -5.56 10.21 -0.82
CA THR A 29 -5.78 9.84 0.58
C THR A 29 -4.53 9.23 1.21
N GLY A 30 -4.04 9.83 2.29
CA GLY A 30 -2.87 9.34 3.03
C GLY A 30 -3.11 8.02 3.80
N SER A 31 -4.35 7.54 3.86
CA SER A 31 -4.75 6.29 4.52
C SER A 31 -6.03 5.74 3.91
N LEU A 32 -6.10 4.42 3.78
CA LEU A 32 -7.16 3.69 3.10
C LEU A 32 -7.80 2.67 4.06
N ASP A 33 -9.10 2.77 4.31
CA ASP A 33 -9.80 1.83 5.19
C ASP A 33 -10.12 0.51 4.46
N LYS A 34 -9.99 -0.62 5.17
CA LYS A 34 -10.29 -1.96 4.64
C LYS A 34 -11.75 -2.10 4.22
N GLU A 35 -12.67 -1.46 4.93
CA GLU A 35 -14.11 -1.51 4.67
C GLU A 35 -14.50 -0.92 3.31
N GLY A 36 -13.69 0.00 2.77
CA GLY A 36 -13.91 0.62 1.46
C GLY A 36 -13.29 -0.14 0.28
N LEU A 37 -12.73 -1.33 0.52
CA LEU A 37 -12.04 -2.13 -0.48
C LEU A 37 -12.81 -3.39 -0.84
N THR A 38 -12.84 -3.69 -2.13
CA THR A 38 -13.28 -4.99 -2.65
C THR A 38 -12.35 -6.12 -2.18
N GLU A 39 -12.83 -7.37 -2.17
CA GLU A 39 -12.02 -8.53 -1.76
C GLU A 39 -10.69 -8.63 -2.50
N ARG A 40 -10.70 -8.28 -3.80
CA ARG A 40 -9.51 -8.26 -4.64
C ARG A 40 -8.51 -7.18 -4.23
N GLU A 41 -9.00 -5.98 -3.94
CA GLU A 41 -8.15 -4.87 -3.46
C GLU A 41 -7.61 -5.17 -2.06
N GLN A 42 -8.38 -5.83 -1.19
CA GLN A 42 -7.92 -6.27 0.11
C GLN A 42 -6.77 -7.28 -0.02
N PHE A 43 -6.85 -8.21 -0.98
CA PHE A 43 -5.77 -9.16 -1.26
C PHE A 43 -4.50 -8.44 -1.75
N ILE A 44 -4.65 -7.45 -2.62
CA ILE A 44 -3.52 -6.62 -3.09
C ILE A 44 -2.91 -5.85 -1.92
N ALA A 45 -3.73 -5.19 -1.11
CA ALA A 45 -3.27 -4.45 0.06
C ALA A 45 -2.52 -5.35 1.06
N GLN A 46 -3.05 -6.55 1.34
CA GLN A 46 -2.39 -7.52 2.22
C GLN A 46 -1.05 -8.00 1.64
N THR A 47 -0.98 -8.23 0.33
CA THR A 47 0.26 -8.60 -0.37
C THR A 47 1.30 -7.47 -0.26
N LEU A 48 0.87 -6.23 -0.45
CA LEU A 48 1.74 -5.05 -0.34
C LEU A 48 2.21 -4.79 1.11
N VAL A 49 1.38 -5.10 2.10
CA VAL A 49 1.79 -5.10 3.51
C VAL A 49 2.85 -6.15 3.78
N GLY A 50 2.67 -7.38 3.29
CA GLY A 50 3.66 -8.46 3.42
C GLY A 50 5.01 -8.12 2.76
N ARG A 51 4.99 -7.30 1.70
CA ARG A 51 6.19 -6.80 1.01
C ARG A 51 6.79 -5.53 1.64
N GLY A 52 6.17 -4.97 2.68
CA GLY A 52 6.64 -3.77 3.36
C GLY A 52 6.36 -2.43 2.64
N VAL A 53 5.57 -2.45 1.57
CA VAL A 53 5.18 -1.23 0.81
C VAL A 53 4.05 -0.47 1.51
N LEU A 54 3.13 -1.21 2.13
CA LEU A 54 2.05 -0.66 2.95
C LEU A 54 2.26 -1.02 4.42
N GLU A 55 1.87 -0.13 5.31
CA GLU A 55 1.69 -0.40 6.72
C GLU A 55 0.21 -0.65 7.02
N ARG A 56 -0.07 -1.74 7.74
CA ARG A 56 -1.40 -1.99 8.27
C ARG A 56 -1.51 -1.38 9.66
N LYS A 57 -2.49 -0.50 9.87
CA LYS A 57 -2.88 0.03 11.17
C LYS A 57 -4.22 -0.55 11.59
N ILE A 58 -4.34 -0.90 12.86
CA ILE A 58 -5.60 -1.38 13.45
C ILE A 58 -5.94 -0.40 14.57
N LYS A 59 -7.07 0.30 14.43
CA LYS A 59 -7.57 1.25 15.44
C LYS A 59 -9.07 1.03 15.62
N ASN A 60 -9.52 0.87 16.86
CA ASN A 60 -10.93 0.70 17.20
C ASN A 60 -11.63 -0.41 16.36
N LYS A 61 -10.98 -1.57 16.22
CA LYS A 61 -11.42 -2.71 15.38
C LYS A 61 -11.50 -2.44 13.87
N LYS A 62 -11.19 -1.22 13.40
CA LYS A 62 -11.05 -0.90 11.99
C LYS A 62 -9.61 -1.11 11.54
N THR A 63 -9.46 -1.75 10.39
CA THR A 63 -8.17 -1.95 9.73
C THR A 63 -8.02 -0.90 8.64
N SER A 64 -6.94 -0.14 8.69
CA SER A 64 -6.56 0.82 7.66
C SER A 64 -5.15 0.53 7.14
N TYR A 65 -4.90 0.90 5.90
CA TYR A 65 -3.63 0.76 5.22
C TYR A 65 -3.06 2.14 4.96
N LYS A 66 -1.76 2.30 5.16
CA LYS A 66 -1.03 3.54 4.89
C LYS A 66 0.20 3.22 4.06
N LEU A 67 0.57 4.10 3.13
CA LEU A 67 1.84 3.96 2.44
C LEU A 67 3.01 4.03 3.42
N ASN A 68 3.90 3.04 3.34
CA ASN A 68 5.11 3.01 4.13
C ASN A 68 6.09 4.05 3.58
N THR A 69 6.06 5.26 4.11
CA THR A 69 7.00 6.33 3.74
C THR A 69 8.22 6.36 4.65
N ASN A 70 8.68 5.18 5.12
CA ASN A 70 9.77 5.09 6.07
C ASN A 70 10.95 5.99 5.63
N LYS A 71 11.29 6.97 6.49
CA LYS A 71 12.38 7.95 6.31
C LYS A 71 13.78 7.33 6.47
N TYR A 72 13.92 6.01 6.33
CA TYR A 72 15.20 5.31 6.52
C TYR A 72 16.06 5.23 5.25
N ALA A 73 15.60 5.83 4.15
CA ALA A 73 16.46 6.16 3.01
C ALA A 73 16.83 7.65 3.11
N ARG A 74 17.77 7.99 3.99
CA ARG A 74 18.50 9.25 3.92
C ARG A 74 19.98 8.96 3.99
#